data_AF-A0A0E3WP39-F1
#
_entry.id   AF-A0A0E3WP39-F1
#
_cell.length_a   1.000
_cell.length_b   1.000
_cell.length_c   1.000
_cell.angle_alpha   90.00
_cell.angle_beta   90.00
_cell.angle_gamma   90.00
#
_symmetry.space_group_name_H-M   'P 1'
#
loop_
_entity.id
_entity.type
_entity.pdbx_description
1 polymer ?
#
loop_
_entity_poly.entity_id
_entity_poly.type
_entity_poly.pdbx_seq_one_letter_code
_entity_poly.pdbx_strand_id
1 'polypeptide(L)'
;MVSSKTTPVFSLVAFAAIHSLTASLPFKRLVMKAAGPRAEKLYLPAYSLVAVLTILPLAYHLYKNPGRILYKIPSPWRWLMVGGQFIAGILAPLAFWNAPHRFKIRSQLSGPQASEEGSLKIKGIYRWVRDPFLLSGLVVMLLTPFMTVNLLIVYLLTTVYLFLGSLHWETRLVAQFGDEYREYQKKVHRIIPELKGSVKNPGDKASE
;
A
#
# COMPACT_ATOMS: atom_id res chain seq x y z
N MET A 1 -29.11 -17.70 -5.10
CA MET A 1 -28.77 -16.93 -3.88
C MET A 1 -27.29 -17.13 -3.58
N VAL A 2 -26.46 -16.08 -3.72
CA VAL A 2 -25.04 -16.13 -3.35
C VAL A 2 -24.96 -16.16 -1.82
N SER A 3 -24.21 -17.11 -1.25
CA SER A 3 -24.05 -17.24 0.21
C SER A 3 -23.42 -15.97 0.80
N SER A 4 -23.84 -15.57 2.00
CA SER A 4 -23.28 -14.42 2.72
C SER A 4 -21.75 -14.46 2.82
N LYS A 5 -21.16 -15.67 2.82
CA LYS A 5 -19.71 -15.92 2.88
C LYS A 5 -19.00 -15.84 1.52
N THR A 6 -19.69 -16.07 0.42
CA THR A 6 -19.09 -16.04 -0.94
C THR A 6 -19.03 -14.63 -1.51
N THR A 7 -19.98 -13.76 -1.14
CA THR A 7 -19.97 -12.35 -1.60
C THR A 7 -18.67 -11.62 -1.26
N PRO A 8 -18.12 -11.70 -0.03
CA PRO A 8 -16.83 -11.08 0.28
C PRO A 8 -15.68 -11.52 -0.63
N VAL A 9 -15.65 -12.81 -0.97
CA VAL A 9 -14.61 -13.37 -1.84
C VAL A 9 -14.72 -12.80 -3.25
N PHE A 10 -15.91 -12.83 -3.86
CA PHE A 10 -16.11 -12.27 -5.20
C PHE A 10 -15.83 -10.77 -5.26
N SER A 11 -16.27 -10.00 -4.27
CA SER A 11 -15.99 -8.57 -4.21
C SER A 11 -14.49 -8.29 -4.09
N LEU A 12 -13.76 -9.06 -3.28
CA LEU A 12 -12.31 -8.92 -3.15
C LEU A 12 -11.56 -9.32 -4.43
N VAL A 13 -12.00 -10.38 -5.11
CA VAL A 13 -11.40 -10.77 -6.40
C VAL A 13 -11.63 -9.69 -7.46
N ALA A 14 -12.84 -9.15 -7.55
CA ALA A 14 -13.16 -8.05 -8.46
C ALA A 14 -12.33 -6.80 -8.15
N PHE A 15 -12.25 -6.41 -6.86
CA PHE A 15 -11.39 -5.32 -6.40
C PHE A 15 -9.93 -5.57 -6.77
N ALA A 16 -9.38 -6.74 -6.43
CA ALA A 16 -7.99 -7.08 -6.70
C ALA A 16 -7.66 -7.06 -8.19
N ALA A 17 -8.57 -7.56 -9.04
CA ALA A 17 -8.40 -7.53 -10.49
C ALA A 17 -8.39 -6.10 -11.04
N ILE A 18 -9.38 -5.26 -10.68
CA ILE A 18 -9.49 -3.88 -11.16
C ILE A 18 -8.33 -3.03 -10.64
N HIS A 19 -8.01 -3.14 -9.34
CA HIS A 19 -6.92 -2.42 -8.72
C HIS A 19 -5.57 -2.84 -9.29
N SER A 20 -5.34 -4.14 -9.52
CA SER A 20 -4.07 -4.62 -10.13
C SER A 20 -3.94 -4.19 -11.59
N LEU A 21 -5.03 -4.25 -12.37
CA LEU A 21 -5.06 -3.79 -13.76
C LEU A 21 -4.70 -2.30 -13.84
N THR A 22 -5.39 -1.47 -13.07
CA THR A 22 -5.15 -0.02 -13.03
C THR A 22 -3.83 0.35 -12.35
N ALA A 23 -3.28 -0.50 -11.49
CA ALA A 23 -1.92 -0.30 -10.96
C ALA A 23 -0.82 -0.68 -11.97
N SER A 24 -1.13 -1.45 -13.02
CA SER A 24 -0.15 -2.02 -13.94
C SER A 24 0.55 -0.96 -14.81
N LEU A 25 1.83 -1.19 -15.13
CA LEU A 25 2.57 -0.32 -16.05
C LEU A 25 1.98 -0.31 -17.47
N PRO A 26 1.54 -1.44 -18.06
CA PRO A 26 0.91 -1.43 -19.38
C PRO A 26 -0.34 -0.55 -19.44
N PHE A 27 -1.23 -0.65 -18.43
CA PHE A 27 -2.42 0.19 -18.37
C PHE A 27 -2.06 1.68 -18.22
N LYS A 28 -1.09 2.00 -17.35
CA LYS A 28 -0.57 3.37 -17.22
C LYS A 28 -0.02 3.91 -18.54
N ARG A 29 0.76 3.12 -19.29
CA ARG A 29 1.27 3.51 -20.62
C ARG A 29 0.12 3.75 -21.60
N LEU A 30 -0.88 2.87 -21.62
CA LEU A 30 -2.06 3.03 -22.48
C LEU A 30 -2.77 4.35 -22.20
N VAL A 31 -3.02 4.67 -20.93
CA VAL A 31 -3.67 5.92 -20.52
C VAL A 31 -2.83 7.13 -20.89
N MET A 32 -1.52 7.10 -20.62
CA MET A 32 -0.61 8.20 -20.98
C MET A 32 -0.50 8.40 -22.50
N LYS A 33 -0.59 7.33 -23.30
CA LYS A 33 -0.59 7.39 -24.77
C LYS A 33 -1.90 7.96 -25.33
N ALA A 34 -3.04 7.59 -24.73
CA ALA A 34 -4.37 8.00 -25.20
C ALA A 34 -4.76 9.41 -24.75
N ALA A 35 -4.56 9.75 -23.48
CA ALA A 35 -4.98 11.02 -22.87
C ALA A 35 -3.84 12.05 -22.74
N GLY A 36 -2.62 11.65 -23.14
CA GLY A 36 -1.43 12.50 -23.15
C GLY A 36 -0.82 12.80 -21.76
N PRO A 37 0.26 13.59 -21.73
CA PRO A 37 0.99 13.97 -20.53
C PRO A 37 0.17 14.53 -19.36
N ARG A 38 -0.92 15.25 -19.65
CA ARG A 38 -1.73 15.93 -18.62
C ARG A 38 -2.53 14.94 -17.77
N ALA A 39 -2.75 13.72 -18.27
CA ALA A 39 -3.48 12.67 -17.56
C ALA A 39 -2.83 12.28 -16.23
N GLU A 40 -1.52 12.43 -16.09
CA GLU A 40 -0.78 12.08 -14.87
C GLU A 40 -1.32 12.76 -13.61
N LYS A 41 -1.74 14.03 -13.71
CA LYS A 41 -2.28 14.79 -12.57
C LYS A 41 -3.60 14.20 -12.05
N LEU A 42 -4.44 13.70 -12.96
CA LEU A 42 -5.76 13.16 -12.64
C LEU A 42 -5.72 11.65 -12.38
N TYR A 43 -4.68 10.97 -12.83
CA TYR A 43 -4.59 9.52 -12.74
C TYR A 43 -4.62 9.02 -11.30
N LEU A 44 -3.81 9.58 -10.41
CA LEU A 44 -3.77 9.10 -9.02
C LEU A 44 -5.10 9.35 -8.28
N PRO A 45 -5.73 10.54 -8.37
CA PRO A 45 -7.09 10.73 -7.86
C PRO A 45 -8.12 9.76 -8.45
N ALA A 46 -8.12 9.57 -9.77
CA ALA A 46 -9.05 8.66 -10.44
C ALA A 46 -8.82 7.20 -10.03
N TYR A 47 -7.56 6.77 -9.93
CA TYR A 47 -7.16 5.46 -9.44
C TYR A 47 -7.69 5.20 -8.02
N SER A 48 -7.49 6.16 -7.11
CA SER A 48 -8.01 6.08 -5.73
C SER A 48 -9.53 6.04 -5.69
N LEU A 49 -10.20 6.84 -6.52
CA LEU A 49 -11.66 6.85 -6.62
C LEU A 49 -12.19 5.48 -7.10
N VAL A 50 -11.59 4.90 -8.15
CA VAL A 50 -11.95 3.57 -8.64
C VAL A 50 -11.74 2.50 -7.57
N ALA A 51 -10.64 2.56 -6.81
CA ALA A 51 -10.39 1.65 -5.69
C ALA A 51 -11.48 1.78 -4.59
N VAL A 52 -11.88 3.00 -4.23
CA VAL A 52 -12.96 3.23 -3.26
C VAL A 52 -14.30 2.72 -3.77
N LEU A 53 -14.67 3.04 -5.02
CA LEU A 53 -15.94 2.61 -5.60
C LEU A 53 -16.04 1.08 -5.73
N THR A 54 -14.93 0.40 -5.99
CA THR A 54 -14.91 -1.06 -6.12
C THR A 54 -14.93 -1.79 -4.77
N ILE A 55 -14.39 -1.20 -3.70
CA ILE A 55 -14.44 -1.79 -2.35
C ILE A 55 -15.73 -1.43 -1.58
N LEU A 56 -16.41 -0.33 -1.94
CA LEU A 56 -17.60 0.14 -1.24
C LEU A 56 -18.74 -0.91 -1.14
N PRO A 57 -19.06 -1.69 -2.19
CA PRO A 57 -20.06 -2.76 -2.09
C PRO A 57 -19.69 -3.82 -1.05
N LEU A 58 -18.40 -4.15 -0.91
CA LEU A 58 -17.93 -5.08 0.12
C LEU A 58 -18.15 -4.49 1.52
N ALA A 59 -17.78 -3.22 1.73
CA ALA A 59 -17.98 -2.55 3.00
C ALA A 59 -19.46 -2.52 3.40
N TYR A 60 -20.34 -2.20 2.45
CA TYR A 60 -21.79 -2.24 2.64
C TYR A 60 -22.30 -3.64 2.98
N HIS A 61 -21.81 -4.68 2.29
CA HIS A 61 -22.18 -6.07 2.59
C HIS A 61 -21.75 -6.50 3.98
N LEU A 62 -20.52 -6.15 4.41
CA LEU A 62 -20.03 -6.44 5.75
C LEU A 62 -20.82 -5.69 6.83
N TYR A 63 -21.29 -4.47 6.55
CA TYR A 63 -22.15 -3.72 7.45
C TYR A 63 -23.52 -4.38 7.63
N LYS A 64 -24.18 -4.78 6.54
CA LYS A 64 -25.49 -5.45 6.59
C LYS A 64 -25.42 -6.89 7.09
N ASN A 65 -24.35 -7.60 6.72
CA ASN A 65 -24.17 -9.02 6.99
C ASN A 65 -22.79 -9.28 7.61
N PRO A 66 -22.54 -8.80 8.84
CA PRO A 66 -21.23 -8.97 9.49
C PRO A 66 -20.90 -10.44 9.73
N GLY A 67 -21.90 -11.31 9.82
CA GLY A 67 -21.74 -12.71 10.20
C GLY A 67 -21.55 -12.87 11.71
N ARG A 68 -21.24 -14.09 12.14
CA ARG A 68 -21.05 -14.40 13.57
C ARG A 68 -19.85 -13.64 14.12
N ILE A 69 -20.04 -13.00 15.28
CA ILE A 69 -18.98 -12.34 16.03
C ILE A 69 -18.09 -13.41 16.67
N LEU A 70 -16.78 -13.28 16.48
CA LEU A 70 -15.76 -14.15 17.06
C LEU A 70 -15.25 -13.59 18.39
N TYR A 71 -14.99 -12.29 18.45
CA TYR A 71 -14.61 -11.61 19.69
C TYR A 71 -15.01 -10.13 19.68
N LYS A 72 -15.08 -9.54 20.88
CA LYS A 72 -15.15 -8.10 21.13
C LYS A 72 -14.22 -7.76 22.29
N ILE A 73 -13.37 -6.77 22.12
CA ILE A 73 -12.45 -6.30 23.15
C ILE A 73 -13.16 -5.27 24.04
N PRO A 74 -13.16 -5.44 25.39
CA PRO A 74 -13.79 -4.50 26.29
C PRO A 74 -12.99 -3.20 26.47
N SER A 75 -13.64 -2.20 27.06
CA SER A 75 -12.97 -0.98 27.54
C SER A 75 -12.04 -1.32 28.72
N PRO A 76 -10.86 -0.67 28.87
CA PRO A 76 -10.33 0.42 28.04
C PRO A 76 -9.51 -0.05 26.82
N TRP A 77 -9.16 -1.34 26.75
CA TRP A 77 -8.25 -1.90 25.73
C TRP A 77 -8.67 -1.63 24.29
N ARG A 78 -9.99 -1.63 24.01
CA ARG A 78 -10.51 -1.30 22.67
C ARG A 78 -10.05 0.08 22.18
N TRP A 79 -9.91 1.05 23.09
CA TRP A 79 -9.52 2.41 22.73
C TRP A 79 -8.03 2.53 22.47
N LEU A 80 -7.21 1.72 23.14
CA LEU A 80 -5.79 1.60 22.80
C LEU A 80 -5.61 1.01 21.40
N MET A 81 -6.39 -0.02 21.06
CA MET A 81 -6.37 -0.62 19.72
C MET A 81 -6.80 0.39 18.64
N VAL A 82 -7.92 1.09 18.85
CA VAL A 82 -8.39 2.15 17.94
C VAL A 82 -7.36 3.28 17.82
N GLY A 83 -6.75 3.70 18.92
CA GLY A 83 -5.66 4.69 18.90
C GLY A 83 -4.48 4.24 18.04
N GLY A 84 -4.07 2.97 18.15
CA GLY A 84 -3.04 2.40 17.28
C GLY A 84 -3.45 2.32 15.81
N GLN A 85 -4.72 2.05 15.49
CA GLN A 85 -5.23 2.12 14.12
C GLN A 85 -5.12 3.55 13.55
N PHE A 86 -5.45 4.58 14.33
CA PHE A 86 -5.31 5.97 13.91
C PHE A 86 -3.84 6.35 13.65
N ILE A 87 -2.93 5.96 14.56
CA ILE A 87 -1.50 6.20 14.37
C ILE A 87 -1.01 5.54 13.08
N ALA A 88 -1.33 4.25 12.88
CA ALA A 88 -0.97 3.52 11.66
C ALA A 88 -1.59 4.15 10.39
N GLY A 89 -2.83 4.65 10.49
CA GLY A 89 -3.52 5.36 9.42
C GLY A 89 -2.86 6.68 9.04
N ILE A 90 -2.26 7.41 9.99
CA ILE A 90 -1.51 8.65 9.75
C ILE A 90 -0.13 8.38 9.14
N LEU A 91 0.52 7.27 9.50
CA LEU A 91 1.82 6.89 8.94
C LEU A 91 1.78 6.64 7.43
N ALA A 92 0.65 6.18 6.88
CA ALA A 92 0.52 5.89 5.45
C ALA A 92 0.59 7.17 4.56
N PRO A 93 -0.16 8.26 4.84
CA PRO A 93 0.04 9.55 4.16
C PRO A 93 1.46 10.12 4.30
N LEU A 94 2.10 9.94 5.45
CA LEU A 94 3.50 10.36 5.64
C LEU A 94 4.46 9.59 4.73
N ALA A 95 4.20 8.30 4.48
CA ALA A 95 4.95 7.51 3.51
C ALA A 95 4.78 8.01 2.08
N PHE A 96 3.60 8.51 1.72
CA PHE A 96 3.41 9.17 0.43
C PHE A 96 4.23 10.47 0.34
N TRP A 97 4.18 11.30 1.39
CA TRP A 97 4.90 12.58 1.44
C TRP A 97 6.43 12.46 1.41
N ASN A 98 6.97 11.37 1.98
CA ASN A 98 8.41 11.12 2.02
C ASN A 98 8.98 10.61 0.67
N ALA A 99 8.14 10.11 -0.24
CA ALA A 99 8.58 9.62 -1.56
C ALA A 99 7.51 9.80 -2.65
N PRO A 100 7.02 11.04 -2.90
CA PRO A 100 5.94 11.29 -3.85
C PRO A 100 6.33 10.91 -5.28
N HIS A 101 7.62 10.98 -5.59
CA HIS A 101 8.20 10.62 -6.88
C HIS A 101 7.99 9.15 -7.27
N ARG A 102 7.85 8.25 -6.29
CA ARG A 102 7.55 6.82 -6.54
C ARG A 102 6.17 6.63 -7.11
N PHE A 103 5.26 7.59 -6.95
CA PHE A 103 3.87 7.53 -7.41
C PHE A 103 3.63 8.25 -8.74
N LYS A 104 4.60 9.03 -9.23
CA LYS A 104 4.55 9.65 -10.55
C LYS A 104 4.61 8.57 -11.64
N ILE A 105 3.73 8.66 -12.63
CA ILE A 105 3.64 7.65 -13.69
C ILE A 105 4.87 7.74 -14.56
N ARG A 106 5.34 8.94 -14.89
CA ARG A 106 6.55 9.12 -15.70
C ARG A 106 7.76 8.45 -15.06
N SER A 107 7.96 8.70 -13.77
CA SER A 107 8.98 8.07 -12.94
C SER A 107 8.90 6.54 -13.01
N GLN A 108 7.71 5.96 -12.86
CA GLN A 108 7.49 4.50 -12.94
C GLN A 108 7.67 3.90 -14.33
N LEU A 109 7.51 4.71 -15.39
CA LEU A 109 7.69 4.28 -16.77
C LEU A 109 9.13 4.46 -17.27
N SER A 110 9.93 5.27 -16.56
CA SER A 110 11.35 5.42 -16.81
C SER A 110 12.14 4.19 -16.38
N GLY A 111 13.14 3.81 -17.18
CA GLY A 111 14.18 2.86 -16.76
C GLY A 111 15.26 3.52 -15.90
N PRO A 112 16.24 2.73 -15.41
CA PRO A 112 17.30 3.21 -14.52
C PRO A 112 18.07 4.42 -15.02
N GLN A 113 18.41 4.43 -16.32
CA GLN A 113 19.17 5.51 -16.94
C GLN A 113 18.33 6.71 -17.36
N ALA A 114 17.00 6.57 -17.39
CA ALA A 114 16.06 7.60 -17.84
C ALA A 114 15.16 8.12 -16.71
N SER A 115 15.47 7.79 -15.46
CA SER A 115 14.70 8.27 -14.32
C SER A 115 14.91 9.79 -14.18
N GLU A 116 13.83 10.57 -14.20
CA GLU A 116 13.90 12.03 -14.02
C GLU A 116 14.57 12.44 -12.70
N GLU A 117 14.70 11.51 -11.73
CA GLU A 117 15.32 11.76 -10.44
C GLU A 117 16.81 11.37 -10.37
N GLY A 118 17.34 10.66 -11.37
CA GLY A 118 18.75 10.26 -11.49
C GLY A 118 19.29 9.28 -10.43
N SER A 119 18.70 9.23 -9.22
CA SER A 119 19.13 8.39 -8.09
C SER A 119 17.98 8.12 -7.10
N LEU A 120 18.08 7.02 -6.36
CA LEU A 120 17.15 6.62 -5.31
C LEU A 120 17.30 7.52 -4.07
N LYS A 121 16.28 8.34 -3.80
CA LYS A 121 16.24 9.19 -2.59
C LYS A 121 15.50 8.49 -1.46
N ILE A 122 16.22 8.11 -0.39
CA ILE A 122 15.64 7.50 0.81
C ILE A 122 15.46 8.58 1.89
N LYS A 123 14.22 8.87 2.28
CA LYS A 123 13.88 9.91 3.26
C LYS A 123 12.78 9.47 4.22
N GLY A 124 12.77 10.07 5.41
CA GLY A 124 11.73 9.88 6.42
C GLY A 124 11.51 8.41 6.79
N ILE A 125 10.25 7.96 6.75
CA ILE A 125 9.85 6.63 7.19
C ILE A 125 10.54 5.48 6.43
N TYR A 126 10.95 5.72 5.18
CA TYR A 126 11.67 4.73 4.37
C TYR A 126 13.08 4.42 4.89
N ARG A 127 13.61 5.19 5.85
CA ARG A 127 14.89 4.85 6.51
C ARG A 127 14.75 3.71 7.53
N TRP A 128 13.53 3.42 7.98
CA TRP A 128 13.25 2.41 9.00
C TRP A 128 12.53 1.19 8.44
N VAL A 129 11.66 1.39 7.44
CA VAL A 129 10.86 0.32 6.83
C VAL A 129 10.65 0.61 5.35
N ARG A 130 10.90 -0.39 4.48
CA ARG A 130 10.82 -0.16 3.02
C ARG A 130 9.40 -0.19 2.46
N ASP A 131 8.47 -0.84 3.13
CA ASP A 131 7.04 -0.80 2.78
C ASP A 131 6.15 -0.36 3.97
N PRO A 132 6.08 0.96 4.21
CA PRO A 132 5.21 1.50 5.25
C PRO A 132 3.72 1.24 5.01
N PHE A 133 3.27 1.12 3.75
CA PHE A 133 1.86 0.91 3.44
C PHE A 133 1.40 -0.50 3.82
N LEU A 134 2.23 -1.51 3.53
CA LEU A 134 2.00 -2.88 3.98
C LEU A 134 1.96 -2.93 5.52
N LEU A 135 2.95 -2.34 6.20
CA LEU A 135 3.00 -2.30 7.66
C LEU A 135 1.74 -1.63 8.24
N SER A 136 1.40 -0.42 7.78
CA SER A 136 0.21 0.31 8.24
C SER A 136 -1.07 -0.51 8.02
N GLY A 137 -1.24 -1.13 6.86
CA GLY A 137 -2.40 -1.98 6.56
C GLY A 137 -2.52 -3.17 7.52
N LEU A 138 -1.40 -3.87 7.77
CA LEU A 138 -1.36 -4.99 8.71
C LEU A 138 -1.67 -4.55 10.15
N VAL A 139 -1.10 -3.43 10.61
CA VAL A 139 -1.35 -2.90 11.96
C VAL A 139 -2.82 -2.50 12.11
N VAL A 140 -3.41 -1.82 11.12
CA VAL A 140 -4.82 -1.45 11.16
C VAL A 140 -5.72 -2.69 11.28
N MET A 141 -5.45 -3.74 10.51
CA MET A 141 -6.22 -5.00 10.57
C MET A 141 -6.00 -5.76 11.88
N LEU A 142 -4.77 -5.80 12.39
CA LEU A 142 -4.42 -6.49 13.63
C LEU A 142 -5.07 -5.82 14.85
N LEU A 143 -5.14 -4.49 14.84
CA LEU A 143 -5.71 -3.70 15.91
C LEU A 143 -7.24 -3.51 15.78
N THR A 144 -7.94 -4.36 15.04
CA THR A 144 -9.40 -4.31 14.99
C THR A 144 -10.00 -4.86 16.30
N PRO A 145 -10.76 -4.04 17.07
CA PRO A 145 -11.21 -4.38 18.43
C PRO A 145 -12.42 -5.34 18.46
N PHE A 146 -12.93 -5.74 17.31
CA PHE A 146 -13.94 -6.78 17.18
C PHE A 146 -13.67 -7.57 15.90
N MET A 147 -14.07 -8.83 15.88
CA MET A 147 -13.92 -9.66 14.68
C MET A 147 -15.18 -10.44 14.41
N THR A 148 -15.51 -10.57 13.14
CA THR A 148 -16.56 -11.47 12.67
C THR A 148 -15.99 -12.47 11.69
N VAL A 149 -16.72 -13.55 11.42
CA VAL A 149 -16.30 -14.57 10.44
C VAL A 149 -16.06 -13.96 9.05
N ASN A 150 -16.95 -13.09 8.57
CA ASN A 150 -16.81 -12.48 7.25
C ASN A 150 -15.65 -11.49 7.21
N LEU A 151 -15.43 -10.73 8.29
CA LEU A 151 -14.29 -9.80 8.37
C LEU A 151 -12.95 -10.55 8.42
N LEU A 152 -12.89 -11.68 9.13
CA LEU A 152 -11.69 -12.51 9.18
C LEU A 152 -11.31 -13.05 7.79
N ILE A 153 -12.28 -13.54 7.01
CA ILE A 153 -12.05 -13.97 5.62
C ILE A 153 -11.47 -12.81 4.80
N VAL A 154 -12.05 -11.62 4.94
CA VAL A 154 -11.57 -10.42 4.24
C VAL A 154 -10.14 -10.07 4.66
N TYR A 155 -9.80 -10.16 5.94
CA TYR A 155 -8.46 -9.82 6.43
C TYR A 155 -7.40 -10.81 5.98
N LEU A 156 -7.71 -12.11 5.94
CA LEU A 156 -6.79 -13.13 5.43
C LEU A 156 -6.49 -12.89 3.94
N LEU A 157 -7.53 -12.70 3.12
CA LEU A 157 -7.39 -12.44 1.69
C LEU A 157 -6.69 -11.11 1.40
N THR A 158 -7.05 -10.06 2.14
CA THR A 158 -6.41 -8.75 2.04
C THR A 158 -4.94 -8.81 2.42
N THR A 159 -4.58 -9.57 3.46
CA THR A 159 -3.18 -9.75 3.88
C THR A 159 -2.35 -10.39 2.76
N VAL A 160 -2.86 -11.46 2.14
CA VAL A 160 -2.21 -12.09 0.98
C VAL A 160 -2.07 -11.09 -0.16
N TYR A 161 -3.14 -10.38 -0.50
CA TYR A 161 -3.14 -9.39 -1.57
C TYR A 161 -2.13 -8.25 -1.34
N LEU A 162 -2.08 -7.68 -0.13
CA LEU A 162 -1.13 -6.63 0.23
C LEU A 162 0.32 -7.14 0.14
N PHE A 163 0.58 -8.37 0.60
CA PHE A 163 1.93 -8.94 0.53
C PHE A 163 2.38 -9.18 -0.92
N LEU A 164 1.51 -9.72 -1.77
CA LEU A 164 1.77 -9.88 -3.20
C LEU A 164 1.95 -8.52 -3.89
N GLY A 165 1.11 -7.54 -3.56
CA GLY A 165 1.23 -6.16 -4.06
C GLY A 165 2.57 -5.53 -3.69
N SER A 166 3.03 -5.75 -2.45
CA SER A 166 4.34 -5.30 -1.96
C SER A 166 5.50 -5.94 -2.73
N LEU A 167 5.46 -7.26 -2.96
CA LEU A 167 6.47 -7.97 -3.78
C LEU A 167 6.53 -7.40 -5.21
N HIS A 168 5.37 -7.22 -5.83
CA HIS A 168 5.27 -6.67 -7.18
C HIS A 168 5.79 -5.24 -7.25
N TRP A 169 5.47 -4.44 -6.24
CA TRP A 169 5.93 -3.05 -6.14
C TRP A 169 7.44 -2.95 -6.03
N GLU A 170 8.07 -3.74 -5.16
CA GLU A 170 9.53 -3.76 -5.04
C GLU A 170 10.21 -4.22 -6.34
N THR A 171 9.63 -5.18 -7.04
CA THR A 171 10.17 -5.64 -8.34
C THR A 171 10.25 -4.48 -9.35
N ARG A 172 9.27 -3.57 -9.33
CA ARG A 172 9.29 -2.36 -10.17
C ARG A 172 10.34 -1.35 -9.72
N LEU A 173 10.52 -1.18 -8.41
CA LEU A 173 11.54 -0.29 -7.88
C LEU A 173 12.95 -0.81 -8.20
N VAL A 174 13.17 -2.12 -8.17
CA VAL A 174 14.40 -2.74 -8.66
C VAL A 174 14.57 -2.49 -10.16
N ALA A 175 13.52 -2.66 -10.96
CA ALA A 175 13.58 -2.37 -12.40
C ALA A 175 13.83 -0.88 -12.70
N GLN A 176 13.40 0.01 -11.80
CA GLN A 176 13.52 1.46 -11.94
C GLN A 176 14.87 1.99 -11.44
N PHE A 177 15.43 1.46 -10.36
CA PHE A 177 16.62 2.01 -9.68
C PHE A 177 17.82 1.06 -9.67
N GLY A 178 17.66 -0.17 -10.18
CA GLY A 178 18.74 -1.14 -10.29
C GLY A 178 19.39 -1.48 -8.96
N ASP A 179 20.73 -1.46 -8.95
CA ASP A 179 21.54 -1.88 -7.82
C ASP A 179 21.42 -0.97 -6.60
N GLU A 180 21.11 0.32 -6.78
CA GLU A 180 20.86 1.23 -5.65
C GLU A 180 19.70 0.73 -4.77
N TYR A 181 18.64 0.20 -5.40
CA TYR A 181 17.51 -0.36 -4.66
C TYR A 181 17.83 -1.71 -4.04
N ARG A 182 18.65 -2.54 -4.70
CA ARG A 182 19.11 -3.82 -4.13
C ARG A 182 19.95 -3.61 -2.88
N GLU A 183 20.84 -2.62 -2.90
CA GLU A 183 21.62 -2.22 -1.72
C GLU A 183 20.74 -1.69 -0.59
N TYR A 184 19.70 -0.91 -0.94
CA TYR A 184 18.70 -0.47 0.02
C TYR A 184 17.93 -1.65 0.65
N GLN A 185 17.52 -2.66 -0.14
CA GLN A 185 16.82 -3.85 0.37
C GLN A 185 17.64 -4.67 1.38
N LYS A 186 18.97 -4.69 1.23
CA LYS A 186 19.89 -5.36 2.18
C LYS A 186 19.96 -4.65 3.53
N LYS A 187 19.67 -3.34 3.57
CA LYS A 187 19.85 -2.48 4.75
C LYS A 187 18.58 -2.13 5.50
N VAL A 188 17.40 -2.27 4.87
CA VAL A 188 16.12 -1.88 5.46
C VAL A 188 15.09 -2.97 5.27
N HIS A 189 14.55 -3.52 6.36
CA HIS A 189 13.52 -4.55 6.34
C HIS A 189 12.16 -4.09 5.76
N ARG A 190 11.39 -5.05 5.22
CA ARG A 190 10.11 -4.78 4.54
C ARG A 190 9.03 -4.24 5.45
N ILE A 191 8.82 -4.95 6.55
CA ILE A 191 7.65 -4.79 7.43
C ILE A 191 8.12 -4.36 8.81
N ILE A 192 9.09 -5.06 9.38
CA ILE A 192 9.55 -4.80 10.75
C ILE A 192 10.49 -3.59 10.73
N PRO A 193 10.13 -2.47 11.38
CA PRO A 193 11.00 -1.29 11.40
C PRO A 193 12.30 -1.57 12.15
N GLU A 194 13.42 -1.08 11.62
CA GLU A 194 14.69 -1.08 12.36
C GLU A 194 14.84 0.22 13.16
N LEU A 195 15.10 0.08 14.46
CA LEU A 195 15.27 1.22 15.40
C LEU A 195 16.53 2.03 15.11
N LYS A 196 17.55 1.40 14.51
CA LYS A 196 18.75 2.08 14.01
C LYS A 196 18.46 2.46 12.56
N GLY A 197 18.01 3.70 12.30
CA GLY A 197 17.75 4.18 10.93
C GLY A 197 19.02 4.12 10.08
N SER A 198 19.23 2.99 9.42
CA SER A 198 20.56 2.51 8.99
C SER A 198 21.05 3.17 7.70
N VAL A 199 20.13 3.74 6.91
CA VAL A 199 20.46 4.30 5.58
C VAL A 199 20.53 5.82 5.63
N LYS A 200 21.72 6.35 5.38
CA LYS A 200 22.00 7.76 5.03
C LYS A 200 22.07 7.88 3.51
N ASN A 201 21.65 9.02 2.94
CA ASN A 201 21.80 9.22 1.49
C ASN A 201 23.28 9.41 1.15
N PRO A 202 23.72 9.07 -0.08
CA PRO A 202 25.11 9.26 -0.52
C PRO A 202 25.65 10.70 -0.38
N GLY A 203 24.77 11.71 -0.19
CA GLY A 203 25.13 13.12 0.02
C GLY A 203 25.10 13.63 1.46
N ASP A 204 24.71 12.83 2.46
CA ASP A 204 24.61 13.27 3.88
C ASP A 204 25.97 13.33 4.61
N LYS A 205 27.11 13.28 3.89
CA LYS A 205 28.47 13.31 4.46
C LYS A 205 29.16 14.68 4.41
N ALA A 206 28.49 15.76 4.02
CA ALA A 206 29.10 17.09 3.91
C ALA A 206 28.56 18.07 4.97
N SER A 207 28.83 17.79 6.25
CA SER A 207 28.80 18.77 7.35
C SER A 207 29.21 18.11 8.67
N GLU A 208 30.52 17.87 8.81
CA GLU A 208 31.17 17.87 10.13
C GLU A 208 31.77 19.26 10.36
#